data_AF-A0A1Y5ESC3-F1
#
_entry.id   AF-A0A1Y5ESC3-F1
#
_cell.length_a   1.000
_cell.length_b   1.000
_cell.length_c   1.000
_cell.angle_alpha   90.00
_cell.angle_beta   90.00
_cell.angle_gamma   90.00
#
_symmetry.space_group_name_H-M   'P 1'
#
loop_
_entity.id
_entity.type
_entity.pdbx_description
1 polymer ?
#
loop_
_entity_poly.entity_id
_entity_poly.type
_entity_poly.pdbx_seq_one_letter_code
_entity_poly.pdbx_strand_id
1 'polypeptide(L)'
;MTGRLNNVFQFVEVDREDPSKKPLITRKGQFVEIYKPFAEPAAKEQSHRCLECGNPYCEWKCPVHNYIPNWLKLVSEGNIL
;
A
#
# COMPACT_ATOMS: atom_id res chain seq x y z
N MET A 1 -9.41 -10.21 -19.24
CA MET A 1 -9.97 -9.57 -18.03
C MET A 1 -9.42 -10.31 -16.84
N THR A 2 -8.33 -9.80 -16.27
CA THR A 2 -7.59 -10.40 -15.16
C THR A 2 -8.51 -10.42 -13.95
N GLY A 3 -8.83 -11.62 -13.45
CA GLY A 3 -9.72 -11.80 -12.31
C GLY A 3 -9.16 -11.06 -11.09
N ARG A 4 -9.97 -10.15 -10.53
CA ARG A 4 -9.71 -9.52 -9.25
C ARG A 4 -9.43 -10.64 -8.23
N LEU A 5 -8.39 -10.50 -7.42
CA LEU A 5 -8.15 -11.42 -6.30
C LEU A 5 -9.42 -11.41 -5.43
N ASN A 6 -10.02 -12.59 -5.25
CA ASN A 6 -11.39 -12.78 -4.77
C ASN A 6 -11.56 -12.59 -3.24
N ASN A 7 -10.92 -11.58 -2.63
CA ASN A 7 -11.09 -11.32 -1.20
C ASN A 7 -11.58 -9.91 -0.90
N VAL A 8 -12.90 -9.75 -0.86
CA VAL A 8 -13.57 -8.50 -0.46
C VAL A 8 -13.31 -8.15 1.00
N PHE A 9 -12.97 -9.14 1.84
CA PHE A 9 -12.71 -8.98 3.27
C PHE A 9 -11.23 -8.79 3.61
N GLN A 10 -10.35 -8.61 2.61
CA GLN A 10 -8.90 -8.42 2.81
C GLN A 10 -8.59 -7.35 3.88
N PHE A 11 -9.34 -6.26 3.91
CA PHE A 11 -9.12 -5.16 4.85
C PHE A 11 -9.41 -5.54 6.32
N VAL A 12 -10.21 -6.59 6.54
CA VAL A 12 -10.57 -7.15 7.86
C VAL A 12 -9.62 -8.28 8.24
N GLU A 13 -9.30 -9.15 7.28
CA GLU A 13 -8.49 -10.35 7.53
C GLU A 13 -7.00 -10.07 7.58
N VAL A 14 -6.54 -9.03 6.88
CA VAL A 14 -5.14 -8.64 6.84
C VAL A 14 -4.96 -7.29 7.52
N ASP A 15 -4.09 -7.30 8.53
CA ASP A 15 -3.74 -6.12 9.28
C ASP A 15 -2.92 -5.12 8.46
N ARG A 16 -2.91 -3.89 8.94
CA ARG A 16 -2.04 -2.87 8.38
C ARG A 16 -0.61 -3.11 8.82
N GLU A 17 0.25 -3.30 7.83
CA GLU A 17 1.69 -3.38 8.05
C GLU A 17 2.42 -2.22 7.37
N ASP A 18 3.28 -1.56 8.12
CA ASP A 18 4.20 -0.57 7.55
C ASP A 18 5.49 -1.27 7.08
N PRO A 19 6.27 -0.66 6.17
CA PRO A 19 7.55 -1.23 5.76
C PRO A 19 8.52 -1.39 6.92
N SER A 20 9.46 -2.35 6.78
CA SER A 20 10.48 -2.58 7.79
C SER A 20 11.31 -1.32 8.07
N LYS A 21 11.52 -1.05 9.36
CA LYS A 21 12.28 0.11 9.85
C LYS A 21 13.69 -0.31 10.25
N LYS A 22 14.67 0.55 10.02
CA LYS A 22 16.02 0.33 10.57
C LYS A 22 16.02 0.36 12.11
N PRO A 23 16.91 -0.38 12.79
CA PRO A 23 17.02 -0.34 14.24
C PRO A 23 17.32 1.07 14.77
N LEU A 24 16.94 1.33 16.02
CA LEU A 24 17.16 2.62 16.67
C LEU A 24 18.65 2.97 16.78
N ILE A 25 19.51 1.99 17.05
CA ILE A 25 20.96 2.19 17.17
C ILE A 25 21.54 2.80 15.87
N THR A 26 21.10 2.31 14.71
CA THR A 26 21.53 2.85 13.40
C THR A 26 21.08 4.29 13.22
N ARG A 27 19.82 4.59 13.54
CA ARG A 27 19.20 5.91 13.29
C ARG A 27 19.66 7.01 14.23
N LYS A 28 20.28 6.66 15.36
CA LYS A 28 20.88 7.63 16.28
C LYS A 28 22.24 8.15 15.81
N GLY A 29 22.98 7.35 15.05
CA GLY A 29 24.37 7.65 14.68
C GLY A 29 24.62 7.85 13.18
N GLN A 30 23.64 7.52 12.32
CA GLN A 30 23.79 7.60 10.87
C GLN A 30 22.67 8.43 10.25
N PHE A 31 23.03 9.32 9.33
CA PHE A 31 22.08 10.10 8.54
C PHE A 31 21.66 9.31 7.30
N VAL A 32 20.66 8.44 7.47
CA VAL A 32 20.17 7.53 6.43
C VAL A 32 18.64 7.41 6.49
N GLU A 33 18.02 7.07 5.35
CA GLU A 33 16.59 6.76 5.30
C GLU A 33 16.22 5.63 6.27
N ILE A 34 15.11 5.81 6.98
CA ILE A 34 14.66 5.00 8.12
C ILE A 34 13.85 3.80 7.65
N TYR A 35 12.95 4.04 6.70
CA TYR A 35 12.04 3.03 6.17
C TYR A 35 12.68 2.35 4.97
N LYS A 36 12.50 1.03 4.86
CA LYS A 36 12.78 0.33 3.60
C LYS A 36 11.58 0.47 2.66
N PRO A 37 11.77 0.36 1.34
CA PRO A 37 10.67 0.14 0.42
C PRO A 37 9.91 -1.15 0.79
N PHE A 38 8.63 -1.23 0.42
CA PHE A 38 7.90 -2.50 0.48
C PHE A 38 8.54 -3.52 -0.46
N ALA A 39 8.56 -4.78 -0.05
CA ALA A 39 8.76 -5.88 -0.98
C ALA A 39 7.49 -6.08 -1.81
N GLU A 40 7.62 -6.51 -3.06
CA GLU A 40 6.50 -6.68 -4.00
C GLU A 40 5.33 -7.50 -3.41
N PRO A 41 5.54 -8.65 -2.72
CA PRO A 41 4.43 -9.40 -2.13
C PRO A 41 3.66 -8.61 -1.06
N ALA A 42 4.39 -7.88 -0.21
CA ALA A 42 3.80 -7.05 0.83
C ALA A 42 3.07 -5.83 0.26
N ALA A 43 3.62 -5.21 -0.80
CA ALA A 43 2.96 -4.11 -1.50
C ALA A 43 1.64 -4.56 -2.12
N LYS A 44 1.63 -5.73 -2.76
CA LYS A 44 0.44 -6.35 -3.36
C LYS A 44 -0.62 -6.67 -2.31
N GLU A 45 -0.21 -7.24 -1.18
CA GLU A 45 -1.11 -7.59 -0.08
C GLU A 45 -1.72 -6.35 0.58
N GLN A 46 -0.90 -5.33 0.87
CA GLN A 46 -1.37 -4.10 1.51
C GLN A 46 -2.21 -3.23 0.56
N SER A 47 -1.92 -3.22 -0.74
CA SER A 47 -2.75 -2.50 -1.71
C SER A 47 -4.11 -3.16 -1.94
N HIS A 48 -4.18 -4.50 -1.81
CA HIS A 48 -5.42 -5.26 -1.92
C HIS A 48 -6.44 -4.94 -0.82
N ARG A 49 -6.02 -4.28 0.28
CA ARG A 49 -6.92 -3.82 1.35
C ARG A 49 -7.81 -2.63 0.93
N CYS A 50 -7.57 -2.03 -0.25
CA CYS A 50 -8.40 -0.97 -0.78
C CYS A 50 -9.80 -1.49 -1.17
N LEU A 51 -10.85 -0.79 -0.77
CA LEU A 51 -12.24 -1.20 -1.03
C LEU A 51 -12.78 -0.77 -2.41
N GLU A 52 -12.02 0.02 -3.18
CA GLU A 52 -12.51 0.72 -4.38
C GLU A 52 -13.83 1.46 -4.09
N CYS A 53 -13.85 2.27 -3.02
CA CYS A 53 -15.02 3.04 -2.60
C CYS A 53 -15.58 3.88 -3.76
N GLY A 54 -16.91 3.88 -3.95
CA GLY A 54 -17.55 4.67 -5.00
C GLY A 54 -17.33 6.18 -4.88
N ASN A 55 -17.18 6.68 -3.65
CA ASN A 55 -16.68 8.03 -3.39
C ASN A 55 -15.32 7.93 -2.64
N PRO A 56 -14.18 8.04 -3.35
CA PRO A 56 -12.87 7.84 -2.76
C PRO A 56 -12.44 9.07 -1.94
N TYR A 57 -12.77 9.07 -0.65
CA TYR A 57 -12.37 10.14 0.26
C TYR A 57 -10.85 10.36 0.31
N CYS A 58 -10.05 9.31 0.09
CA CYS A 58 -8.59 9.41 0.04
C CYS A 58 -8.10 10.32 -1.09
N GLU A 59 -8.71 10.22 -2.28
CA GLU A 59 -8.40 11.08 -3.43
C GLU A 59 -8.90 12.51 -3.19
N TRP A 60 -10.13 12.66 -2.69
CA TRP A 60 -10.70 13.98 -2.44
C TRP A 60 -9.97 14.76 -1.34
N LYS A 61 -9.46 14.07 -0.31
CA LYS A 61 -8.68 14.66 0.78
C LYS A 61 -7.21 14.88 0.42
N CYS A 62 -6.71 14.27 -0.65
CA CYS A 62 -5.39 14.54 -1.17
C CYS A 62 -5.39 15.89 -1.90
N PRO A 63 -4.56 16.88 -1.52
CA PRO A 63 -4.56 18.21 -2.16
C PRO A 63 -4.27 18.21 -3.67
N VAL A 64 -3.63 17.15 -4.17
CA VAL A 64 -3.29 16.99 -5.59
C VAL A 64 -4.22 16.02 -6.31
N HIS A 65 -5.24 15.47 -5.62
CA HIS A 65 -6.23 14.56 -6.20
C HIS A 65 -5.61 13.38 -6.97
N ASN A 66 -4.59 12.77 -6.39
CA ASN A 66 -4.02 11.54 -6.96
C ASN A 66 -5.10 10.45 -7.03
N TYR A 67 -5.15 9.73 -8.15
CA TYR A 67 -6.02 8.57 -8.38
C TYR A 67 -5.61 7.35 -7.54
N ILE A 68 -5.61 7.50 -6.22
CA ILE A 68 -5.08 6.53 -5.24
C ILE A 68 -5.70 5.13 -5.46
N PRO A 69 -7.03 4.96 -5.61
CA PRO A 69 -7.61 3.63 -5.81
C PRO A 69 -7.08 2.92 -7.07
N ASN A 70 -6.84 3.67 -8.16
CA ASN A 70 -6.37 3.12 -9.43
C ASN A 70 -4.95 2.57 -9.31
N TRP A 71 -4.04 3.34 -8.69
CA TRP A 71 -2.67 2.89 -8.47
C TRP A 71 -2.62 1.67 -7.54
N LEU A 72 -3.40 1.67 -6.46
CA LEU A 72 -3.47 0.53 -5.54
C LEU A 72 -3.97 -0.73 -6.24
N LYS A 73 -4.96 -0.61 -7.13
CA LYS A 73 -5.45 -1.70 -7.96
C LYS A 73 -4.36 -2.26 -8.88
N LEU A 74 -3.63 -1.40 -9.58
CA LEU A 74 -2.53 -1.83 -10.45
C LEU A 74 -1.43 -2.57 -9.69
N VAL A 75 -1.08 -2.11 -8.49
CA VAL A 75 -0.15 -2.84 -7.60
C VAL A 75 -0.74 -4.20 -7.19
N SER A 76 -2.00 -4.22 -6.76
CA SER A 76 -2.67 -5.45 -6.31
C SER A 76 -2.78 -6.50 -7.42
N GLU A 77 -2.89 -6.07 -8.67
CA GLU A 77 -2.95 -6.95 -9.85
C GLU A 77 -1.56 -7.37 -10.35
N GLY A 78 -0.48 -6.75 -9.86
CA GLY A 78 0.89 -7.03 -10.29
C GLY A 78 1.26 -6.38 -11.63
N ASN A 79 0.67 -5.22 -11.94
CA ASN A 79 0.88 -4.55 -13.22
C ASN A 79 2.02 -3.51 -13.20
N ILE A 80 2.51 -3.09 -12.03
CA ILE A 80 3.46 -1.95 -11.90
C ILE A 80 4.55 -2.09 -10.82
N LEU A 81 4.70 -3.27 -10.19
CA LEU A 81 5.82 -3.65 -9.31
C LEU A 81 6.25 -5.06 -9.67
#